data_AF-A0A6M2DW19-F1
#
_entry.id   AF-A0A6M2DW19-F1
#
_cell.length_a   1.000
_cell.length_b   1.000
_cell.length_c   1.000
_cell.angle_alpha   90.00
_cell.angle_beta   90.00
_cell.angle_gamma   90.00
#
_symmetry.space_group_name_H-M   'P 1'
#
loop_
_entity.id
_entity.type
_entity.pdbx_description
1 polymer ?
#
loop_
_entity_poly.entity_id
_entity_poly.type
_entity_poly.pdbx_seq_one_letter_code
_entity_poly.pdbx_strand_id
1 'polypeptide(L)'
;MQGLVFAVDTVKSVILALACAEKFITTERAAYLSRLEEEFQLGHWGRVEWAHDVEQLQLQARLSAATIFIHLNTFEMFVKSKKNVEN
;
A
#
# COMPACT_ATOMS: atom_id res chain seq x y z
N MET A 1 10.54 2.53 11.49
CA MET A 1 10.36 3.72 10.62
C MET A 1 10.51 3.42 9.13
N GLN A 2 11.35 2.46 8.72
CA GLN A 2 11.66 2.18 7.30
C GLN A 2 10.43 1.85 6.42
N GLY A 3 9.43 1.13 6.94
CA GLY A 3 8.22 0.79 6.17
C GLY A 3 7.42 2.01 5.71
N LEU A 4 7.23 3.00 6.59
CA LEU A 4 6.50 4.22 6.25
C LEU A 4 7.29 5.08 5.27
N VAL A 5 8.61 5.22 5.47
CA VAL A 5 9.48 5.96 4.54
C VAL A 5 9.44 5.32 3.15
N PHE A 6 9.52 3.99 3.06
CA PHE A 6 9.43 3.28 1.78
C PHE A 6 8.05 3.42 1.12
N ALA A 7 6.96 3.44 1.89
CA ALA A 7 5.62 3.73 1.37
C ALA A 7 5.55 5.15 0.79
N VAL A 8 6.04 6.15 1.53
CA VAL A 8 6.09 7.55 1.07
C VAL A 8 6.92 7.70 -0.20
N ASP A 9 8.10 7.09 -0.26
CA ASP A 9 8.96 7.14 -1.45
C ASP A 9 8.31 6.47 -2.67
N THR A 10 7.50 5.44 -2.44
CA THR A 10 6.76 4.72 -3.48
C THR A 10 5.64 5.59 -4.06
N VAL A 11 4.72 6.10 -3.24
CA VAL A 11 3.57 6.91 -3.71
C VAL A 11 3.89 8.39 -3.89
N LYS A 12 5.10 8.83 -3.52
CA LYS A 12 5.53 10.24 -3.53
C LYS A 12 4.63 11.19 -2.73
N SER A 13 3.90 10.65 -1.75
CA SER A 13 2.93 11.40 -0.94
C SER A 13 2.84 10.85 0.48
N VAL A 14 3.05 11.74 1.46
CA VAL A 14 2.92 11.40 2.88
C VAL A 14 1.46 11.10 3.25
N ILE A 15 0.52 11.86 2.70
CA ILE A 15 -0.90 11.74 3.01
C ILE A 15 -1.43 10.39 2.53
N LEU A 16 -1.12 9.99 1.28
CA LEU A 16 -1.55 8.70 0.74
C LEU A 16 -0.92 7.52 1.48
N ALA A 17 0.36 7.63 1.85
CA ALA A 17 1.04 6.59 2.62
C ALA A 17 0.41 6.39 4.01
N LEU A 18 0.10 7.47 4.73
CA LEU A 18 -0.59 7.41 6.02
C LEU A 18 -2.01 6.88 5.89
N ALA A 19 -2.77 7.35 4.89
CA ALA A 19 -4.12 6.85 4.64
C ALA A 19 -4.14 5.34 4.34
N CYS A 20 -3.11 4.81 3.66
CA CYS A 20 -2.95 3.39 3.44
C CYS A 20 -2.52 2.63 4.72
N ALA A 21 -1.57 3.18 5.48
CA ALA A 21 -1.10 2.59 6.74
C ALA A 21 -2.18 2.52 7.83
N GLU A 22 -3.11 3.47 7.84
CA GLU A 22 -4.27 3.50 8.74
C GLU A 22 -5.50 2.79 8.15
N LYS A 23 -5.35 2.11 7.00
CA LYS A 23 -6.40 1.35 6.30
C LYS A 23 -7.63 2.17 5.88
N PHE A 24 -7.51 3.49 5.74
CA PHE A 24 -8.56 4.34 5.15
C PHE A 24 -8.78 4.06 3.67
N ILE A 25 -7.72 3.69 2.95
CA ILE A 25 -7.75 3.35 1.52
C ILE A 25 -6.94 2.08 1.25
N THR A 26 -7.32 1.33 0.22
CA THR A 26 -6.56 0.16 -0.22
C THR A 26 -5.29 0.56 -0.97
N THR A 27 -4.36 -0.37 -1.12
CA THR A 27 -3.10 -0.14 -1.86
C THR A 27 -3.36 0.10 -3.34
N GLU A 28 -4.37 -0.55 -3.95
CA GLU A 28 -4.81 -0.27 -5.34
C GLU A 28 -5.24 1.19 -5.47
N ARG A 29 -6.09 1.65 -4.54
CA ARG A 29 -6.67 2.99 -4.60
C ARG A 29 -5.61 4.05 -4.36
N ALA A 30 -4.68 3.81 -3.43
CA ALA A 30 -3.56 4.69 -3.19
C ALA A 30 -2.64 4.79 -4.43
N ALA A 31 -2.33 3.66 -5.08
CA ALA A 31 -1.53 3.63 -6.31
C ALA A 31 -2.19 4.38 -7.48
N TYR A 32 -3.51 4.25 -7.63
CA TYR A 32 -4.28 5.03 -8.60
C TYR A 32 -4.24 6.54 -8.28
N LEU A 33 -4.48 6.92 -7.02
CA LEU A 33 -4.49 8.33 -6.60
C LEU A 33 -3.12 9.00 -6.76
N SER A 34 -2.02 8.26 -6.62
CA SER A 34 -0.67 8.80 -6.88
C SER A 34 -0.38 9.06 -8.36
N ARG A 35 -1.19 8.50 -9.27
CA ARG A 35 -0.99 8.57 -10.73
C ARG A 35 -2.11 9.33 -11.46
N LEU A 36 -2.86 10.18 -10.76
CA LEU A 36 -4.01 10.90 -11.36
C LEU A 36 -3.63 11.74 -12.59
N GLU A 37 -2.46 12.36 -12.58
CA GLU A 37 -1.96 13.08 -13.75
C GLU A 37 -1.77 12.12 -14.92
N GLU A 38 -1.03 11.03 -14.73
CA GLU A 38 -0.80 10.03 -15.77
C GLU A 38 -2.11 9.43 -16.29
N GLU A 39 -3.05 9.06 -15.42
CA GLU A 39 -4.37 8.54 -15.83
C GLU A 39 -5.16 9.56 -16.67
N PHE A 40 -5.03 10.86 -16.38
CA PHE A 40 -5.59 11.90 -17.22
C PHE A 40 -4.92 11.95 -18.60
N GLN A 41 -3.58 11.84 -18.64
CA GLN A 41 -2.81 11.83 -19.89
C GLN A 41 -3.16 10.59 -20.75
N LEU A 42 -3.29 9.40 -20.14
CA LEU A 42 -3.69 8.16 -20.82
C LEU A 42 -5.07 8.26 -21.46
N GLY A 43 -6.00 8.99 -20.83
CA GLY A 43 -7.31 9.27 -21.40
C GLY A 43 -7.27 10.16 -22.65
N HIS A 44 -6.28 11.04 -22.75
CA HIS A 44 -6.14 11.97 -23.88
C HIS A 44 -5.28 11.43 -25.01
N TRP A 45 -4.17 10.75 -24.70
CA TRP A 45 -3.17 10.28 -25.67
C TRP A 45 -3.18 8.76 -25.88
N GLY A 46 -4.00 8.02 -25.15
CA GLY A 46 -4.07 6.57 -25.21
C GLY A 46 -3.08 5.89 -24.26
N ARG A 47 -3.39 4.63 -23.91
CA ARG A 47 -2.58 3.79 -23.03
C ARG A 47 -1.61 2.95 -23.84
N VAL A 48 -0.32 3.06 -23.56
CA VAL A 48 0.70 2.08 -23.98
C VAL A 48 0.61 0.84 -23.09
N GLU A 49 0.03 -0.23 -23.63
CA GLU A 49 -0.02 -1.52 -22.94
C GLU A 49 1.37 -1.98 -22.50
N TRP A 50 1.42 -2.78 -21.43
CA TRP A 50 2.64 -3.25 -20.76
C TRP A 50 3.41 -2.18 -20.01
N ALA A 51 3.74 -1.04 -20.62
CA ALA A 51 4.52 0.00 -19.94
C ALA A 51 3.76 0.57 -18.74
N HIS A 52 2.57 1.13 -18.98
CA HIS A 52 1.77 1.74 -17.91
C HIS A 52 1.17 0.69 -16.96
N ASP A 53 0.91 -0.53 -17.44
CA ASP A 53 0.32 -1.59 -16.62
C ASP A 53 1.36 -2.20 -15.67
N VAL A 54 2.59 -2.43 -16.14
CA VAL A 54 3.69 -2.90 -15.29
C VAL A 54 4.06 -1.85 -14.25
N GLU A 55 4.10 -0.56 -14.63
CA GLU A 55 4.36 0.52 -13.69
C GLU A 55 3.29 0.58 -12.58
N GLN A 56 2.01 0.51 -12.96
CA GLN A 56 0.90 0.46 -12.01
C GLN A 56 1.02 -0.71 -11.03
N LEU A 57 1.27 -1.91 -11.56
CA LEU A 57 1.37 -3.13 -10.76
C LEU A 57 2.62 -3.12 -9.87
N GLN A 58 3.75 -2.60 -10.35
CA GLN A 58 4.95 -2.43 -9.54
C GLN A 58 4.71 -1.45 -8.39
N LEU A 59 4.04 -0.33 -8.66
CA LEU A 59 3.72 0.67 -7.65
C LEU A 59 2.84 0.06 -6.55
N GLN A 60 1.78 -0.65 -6.95
CA GLN A 60 0.89 -1.35 -6.03
C GLN A 60 1.62 -2.44 -5.23
N ALA A 61 2.49 -3.22 -5.87
CA ALA A 61 3.24 -4.29 -5.22
C ALA A 61 4.20 -3.74 -4.16
N ARG A 62 4.95 -2.67 -4.50
CA ARG A 62 5.86 -2.00 -3.57
C ARG A 62 5.13 -1.39 -2.39
N LEU A 63 4.01 -0.70 -2.65
CA LEU A 63 3.19 -0.12 -1.60
C LEU A 63 2.60 -1.20 -0.68
N SER A 64 2.12 -2.31 -1.26
CA SER A 64 1.57 -3.42 -0.48
C SER A 64 2.63 -4.08 0.41
N ALA A 65 3.85 -4.27 -0.10
CA ALA A 65 4.97 -4.76 0.71
C ALA A 65 5.29 -3.82 1.87
N ALA A 66 5.28 -2.50 1.62
CA ALA A 66 5.49 -1.49 2.65
C ALA A 66 4.40 -1.54 3.73
N THR A 67 3.13 -1.61 3.33
CA THR A 67 1.97 -1.67 4.23
C THR A 67 1.96 -2.94 5.07
N ILE A 68 2.25 -4.11 4.48
CA ILE A 68 2.39 -5.36 5.22
C ILE A 68 3.50 -5.25 6.26
N PHE A 69 4.66 -4.70 5.87
CA PHE A 69 5.77 -4.52 6.80
C PHE A 69 5.38 -3.60 7.98
N ILE A 70 4.72 -2.47 7.70
CA ILE A 70 4.22 -1.57 8.76
C ILE A 70 3.32 -2.35 9.71
N HIS A 71 2.30 -3.03 9.18
CA HIS A 71 1.33 -3.76 9.99
C HIS A 71 1.96 -4.88 10.82
N LEU A 72 2.89 -5.66 10.26
CA LEU A 72 3.56 -6.72 11.01
C LEU A 72 4.43 -6.17 12.16
N ASN A 73 4.95 -4.95 12.03
CA ASN A 73 5.76 -4.31 13.06
C ASN A 73 4.92 -3.54 14.09
N THR A 74 3.68 -3.17 13.78
CA THR A 74 2.75 -2.52 14.73
C THR A 74 1.73 -3.47 15.34
N PHE A 75 1.61 -4.70 14.83
CA PHE A 75 0.68 -5.68 15.35
C PHE A 75 1.16 -6.27 16.67
N GLU A 76 0.37 -6.12 17.73
CA GLU A 76 0.57 -6.89 18.96
C GLU A 76 -0.13 -8.25 18.84
N MET A 77 0.64 -9.32 19.04
CA MET A 77 0.16 -10.69 18.86
C MET A 77 -0.67 -11.12 20.07
N PHE A 78 -1.99 -11.18 19.92
CA PHE A 78 -2.89 -11.60 21.00
C PHE A 78 -2.86 -13.13 21.17
N VAL A 79 -1.93 -13.63 21.99
CA VAL A 79 -1.85 -15.07 22.30
C VAL A 79 -2.93 -15.43 23.33
N LYS A 80 -4.00 -16.08 22.88
CA LYS A 80 -5.02 -16.64 23.78
C LYS A 80 -4.49 -17.93 24.41
N SER A 81 -4.06 -17.88 25.67
CA SER A 81 -3.67 -19.08 26.43
C SER A 81 -4.89 -20.00 26.62
N LYS A 82 -4.71 -21.30 26.37
CA LYS A 82 -5.73 -22.31 26.69
C LYS A 82 -5.80 -22.43 28.21
N LYS A 83 -6.96 -22.12 28.79
CA LYS A 83 -7.23 -22.46 30.20
C LYS A 83 -7.27 -23.99 30.30
N ASN A 84 -6.27 -24.60 30.92
CA ASN A 84 -6.39 -25.97 31.40
C ASN A 84 -7.41 -25.94 32.54
N VAL A 85 -8.60 -26.47 32.27
CA VAL A 85 -9.57 -26.79 33.30
C VAL A 85 -9.08 -28.08 33.93
N GLU A 86 -8.41 -27.95 35.07
CA GLU A 86 -8.03 -29.08 35.92
C GLU A 86 -9.32 -29.61 36.58
N ASN A 87 -9.64 -30.87 36.28
CA ASN A 87 -10.65 -31.69 36.96
C ASN A 87 -9.94 -32.79 37.74
#